data_AF-A0A953YAE1-F1
#
_entry.id   AF-A0A953YAE1-F1
#
_cell.length_a   1.000
_cell.length_b   1.000
_cell.length_c   1.000
_cell.angle_alpha   90.00
_cell.angle_beta   90.00
_cell.angle_gamma   90.00
#
_symmetry.space_group_name_H-M   'P 1'
#
loop_
_entity.id
_entity.type
_entity.pdbx_description
1 polymer ?
#
loop_
_entity_poly.entity_id
_entity_poly.type
_entity_poly.pdbx_seq_one_letter_code
_entity_poly.pdbx_strand_id
1 'polypeptide(L)'
;MCSETSTEVETLVETTPAKTHAQSETRAEVAADPEPNLATPRPLPVVGKMPGPMLQTMGDDVVLRTSNEVEGFRYSRLKGIWFTFSVFLKLPLLPLWPFFIAKEAKDWSIARNYFRTLGYCFKVIVDQVRFGSFFRMVKYNTLMTPESVEARIAQREGACSRCAKCCKQFDCIFLGQEEEGDYYCKVYRSDYWYYGTCGRYPLDQVDIDYHACPGFSFPDDTPAHKDRSYKESKQAVTA
;
A
#
# COMPACT_ATOMS: atom_id res chain seq x y z
N MET A 1 28.17 -8.30 -70.35
CA MET A 1 26.88 -8.11 -71.02
C MET A 1 25.86 -8.94 -70.28
N CYS A 2 24.97 -8.29 -69.54
CA CYS A 2 23.60 -8.70 -69.17
C CYS A 2 23.14 -7.67 -68.13
N SER A 3 22.46 -6.66 -68.65
CA SER A 3 21.62 -5.71 -67.92
C SER A 3 20.33 -6.42 -67.47
N GLU A 4 19.72 -5.97 -66.37
CA GLU A 4 18.27 -5.92 -66.09
C GLU A 4 18.07 -5.52 -64.62
N THR A 5 17.77 -4.25 -64.35
CA THR A 5 16.46 -3.57 -64.25
C THR A 5 15.77 -3.77 -62.89
N SER A 6 15.87 -2.70 -62.10
CA SER A 6 15.11 -2.36 -60.90
C SER A 6 13.67 -1.97 -61.23
N THR A 7 12.71 -2.52 -60.49
CA THR A 7 11.31 -2.08 -60.52
C THR A 7 10.95 -1.45 -59.18
N GLU A 8 10.77 -0.13 -59.19
CA GLU A 8 10.21 0.65 -58.10
C GLU A 8 8.69 0.42 -58.04
N VAL A 9 8.15 0.25 -56.83
CA VAL A 9 6.71 0.18 -56.58
C VAL A 9 6.30 1.47 -55.86
N GLU A 10 5.75 2.41 -56.62
CA GLU A 10 5.02 3.58 -56.14
C GLU A 10 3.68 3.12 -55.53
N THR A 11 3.50 3.33 -54.23
CA THR A 11 2.19 3.26 -53.58
C THR A 11 1.56 4.65 -53.55
N LEU A 12 0.59 4.84 -54.44
CA LEU A 12 -0.30 5.99 -54.53
C LEU A 12 -1.14 6.14 -53.25
N VAL A 13 -1.03 7.31 -52.65
CA VAL A 13 -1.87 7.82 -51.56
C VAL A 13 -3.18 8.30 -52.14
N GLU A 14 -4.27 7.58 -51.85
CA GLU A 14 -5.63 7.98 -52.23
C GLU A 14 -6.23 8.87 -51.13
N THR A 15 -6.33 10.17 -51.42
CA THR A 15 -7.00 11.16 -50.57
C THR A 15 -8.50 11.20 -50.87
N THR A 16 -9.32 10.71 -49.94
CA THR A 16 -10.78 10.79 -50.01
C THR A 16 -11.28 12.15 -49.49
N PRO A 17 -12.21 12.84 -50.19
CA PRO A 17 -12.68 14.16 -49.79
C PRO A 17 -13.69 14.12 -48.64
N ALA A 18 -13.62 15.18 -47.84
CA ALA A 18 -14.47 15.48 -46.70
C ALA A 18 -15.97 15.49 -47.04
N LYS A 19 -16.73 14.63 -46.38
CA LYS A 19 -18.18 14.77 -46.23
C LYS A 19 -18.48 15.49 -44.92
N THR A 20 -18.81 16.77 -45.04
CA THR A 20 -19.39 17.60 -43.98
C THR A 20 -20.81 17.13 -43.71
N HIS A 21 -20.98 16.22 -42.76
CA HIS A 21 -22.28 15.96 -42.14
C HIS A 21 -22.39 16.85 -40.90
N ALA A 22 -23.20 17.90 -41.02
CA ALA A 22 -23.75 18.62 -39.87
C ALA A 22 -24.72 17.69 -39.15
N GLN A 23 -24.19 16.90 -38.21
CA GLN A 23 -25.00 16.22 -37.20
C GLN A 23 -25.13 17.19 -36.02
N SER A 24 -26.35 17.68 -35.82
CA SER A 24 -26.77 18.27 -34.55
C SER A 24 -26.71 17.16 -33.49
N GLU A 25 -25.57 17.05 -32.81
CA GLU A 25 -25.47 16.28 -31.58
C GLU A 25 -26.31 16.97 -30.52
N THR A 26 -27.58 16.61 -30.43
CA THR A 26 -28.28 16.59 -29.15
C THR A 26 -27.47 15.67 -28.24
N ARG A 27 -26.57 16.29 -27.48
CA ARG A 27 -25.86 15.70 -26.35
C ARG A 27 -26.93 15.24 -25.37
N ALA A 28 -27.37 14.01 -25.51
CA ALA A 28 -28.02 13.30 -24.43
C ALA A 28 -27.01 13.35 -23.27
N GLU A 29 -27.35 14.08 -22.21
CA GLU A 29 -26.82 13.86 -20.88
C GLU A 29 -26.96 12.37 -20.61
N VAL A 30 -25.89 11.62 -20.86
CA VAL A 30 -25.66 10.33 -20.23
C VAL A 30 -25.56 10.69 -18.76
N ALA A 31 -26.69 10.56 -18.06
CA ALA A 31 -26.74 10.61 -16.63
C ALA A 31 -25.66 9.65 -16.14
N ALA A 32 -24.58 10.21 -15.60
CA ALA A 32 -23.58 9.44 -14.90
C ALA A 32 -24.35 8.60 -13.90
N ASP A 33 -24.22 7.27 -14.00
CA ASP A 33 -24.73 6.38 -12.97
C ASP A 33 -24.30 6.96 -11.63
N PRO A 34 -25.22 7.18 -10.68
CA PRO A 34 -24.85 7.69 -9.38
C PRO A 34 -23.79 6.74 -8.83
N GLU A 35 -22.59 7.27 -8.55
CA GLU A 35 -21.56 6.53 -7.83
C GLU A 35 -22.27 5.77 -6.70
N PRO A 36 -22.05 4.45 -6.56
CA PRO A 36 -22.67 3.72 -5.48
C PRO A 36 -22.35 4.48 -4.21
N ASN A 37 -23.39 5.01 -3.58
CA ASN A 37 -23.32 5.77 -2.35
C ASN A 37 -22.88 4.78 -1.27
N LEU A 38 -21.58 4.44 -1.30
CA LEU A 38 -20.82 3.85 -0.21
C LEU A 38 -20.90 4.92 0.85
N ALA A 39 -21.97 4.85 1.63
CA ALA A 39 -22.25 5.72 2.75
C ALA A 39 -20.93 5.98 3.44
N THR A 40 -20.40 7.21 3.27
CA THR A 40 -19.07 7.56 3.75
C THR A 40 -19.00 7.11 5.19
N PRO A 41 -18.13 6.14 5.54
CA PRO A 41 -18.13 5.57 6.86
C PRO A 41 -17.98 6.73 7.83
N ARG A 42 -19.02 6.98 8.66
CA ARG A 42 -18.99 8.08 9.62
C ARG A 42 -17.67 7.98 10.38
N PRO A 43 -16.85 9.05 10.41
CA PRO A 43 -15.58 9.02 11.11
C PRO A 43 -15.86 8.53 12.53
N LEU A 44 -15.07 7.54 12.97
CA LEU A 44 -15.15 7.06 14.33
C LEU A 44 -15.00 8.27 15.26
N PRO A 45 -15.72 8.31 16.41
CA PRO A 45 -15.66 9.45 17.31
C PRO A 45 -14.21 9.78 17.62
N VAL A 46 -13.82 11.03 17.38
CA VAL A 46 -12.49 11.56 17.70
C VAL A 46 -12.36 11.48 19.22
N VAL A 47 -11.70 10.41 19.70
CA VAL A 47 -11.44 10.23 21.13
C VAL A 47 -10.33 11.22 21.49
N GLY A 48 -10.63 12.10 22.45
CA GLY A 48 -9.78 13.24 22.82
C GLY A 48 -8.30 12.88 23.02
N LYS A 49 -7.46 13.87 22.68
CA LYS A 49 -6.00 13.92 22.83
C LYS A 49 -5.46 12.91 23.85
N MET A 50 -4.96 11.77 23.37
CA MET A 50 -3.95 11.05 24.13
C MET A 50 -2.67 11.91 24.08
N PRO A 51 -1.90 12.04 25.18
CA PRO A 51 -0.57 12.60 25.12
C PRO A 51 0.30 11.66 24.28
N GLY A 52 0.38 11.94 22.98
CA GLY A 52 1.29 11.26 22.07
C GLY A 52 2.74 11.58 22.44
N PRO A 53 3.70 10.73 22.07
CA PRO A 53 5.11 11.08 22.14
C PRO A 53 5.32 12.39 21.37
N MET A 54 5.92 13.36 22.06
CA MET A 54 6.04 14.76 21.65
C MET A 54 6.27 14.90 20.14
N LEU A 55 5.30 15.55 19.50
CA LEU A 55 5.49 16.18 18.20
C LEU A 55 6.59 17.23 18.41
N GLN A 56 7.82 16.93 17.98
CA GLN A 56 8.85 17.96 17.84
C GLN A 56 8.33 18.94 16.80
N THR A 57 8.12 20.17 17.26
CA THR A 57 7.63 21.29 16.47
C THR A 57 8.65 21.65 15.40
N MET A 58 8.09 21.98 14.24
CA MET A 58 8.74 22.38 13.00
C MET A 58 9.85 23.42 13.20
N GLY A 59 11.07 23.04 12.82
CA GLY A 59 12.11 23.93 12.30
C GLY A 59 12.54 23.35 10.95
N ASP A 60 12.86 24.21 9.98
CA ASP A 60 12.94 23.99 8.53
C ASP A 60 13.97 22.95 8.00
N ASP A 61 14.39 21.99 8.83
CA ASP A 61 15.05 20.78 8.38
C ASP A 61 14.01 19.66 8.35
N VAL A 62 13.44 19.41 7.17
CA VAL A 62 12.65 18.18 6.92
C VAL A 62 13.62 17.00 6.98
N VAL A 63 14.02 16.62 8.19
CA VAL A 63 14.68 15.35 8.46
C VAL A 63 13.65 14.29 8.09
N LEU A 64 13.77 13.77 6.87
CA LEU A 64 13.06 12.59 6.42
C LEU A 64 13.28 11.51 7.47
N ARG A 65 12.27 11.30 8.34
CA ARG A 65 12.29 10.29 9.39
C ARG A 65 12.34 8.93 8.71
N THR A 66 13.50 8.43 8.34
CA THR A 66 13.61 7.11 7.70
C THR A 66 12.81 6.14 8.55
N SER A 67 11.79 5.47 7.96
CA SER A 67 10.97 4.53 8.75
C SER A 67 11.77 3.31 9.23
N ASN A 68 13.05 3.26 8.84
CA ASN A 68 14.05 2.28 9.21
C ASN A 68 14.72 2.60 10.56
N GLU A 69 14.70 3.86 11.02
CA GLU A 69 15.29 4.27 12.30
C GLU A 69 14.33 4.14 13.49
N VAL A 70 13.66 2.99 13.61
CA VAL A 70 13.15 2.62 14.94
C VAL A 70 14.23 1.82 15.64
N GLU A 71 15.01 2.51 16.47
CA GLU A 71 16.06 1.91 17.29
C GLU A 71 15.53 0.66 18.00
N GLY A 72 16.21 -0.48 17.77
CA GLY A 72 15.97 -1.71 18.51
C GLY A 72 15.02 -2.74 17.89
N PHE A 73 14.38 -2.47 16.74
CA PHE A 73 13.62 -3.52 16.08
C PHE A 73 14.51 -4.44 15.22
N ARG A 74 14.84 -5.62 15.76
CA ARG A 74 15.51 -6.68 15.01
C ARG A 74 14.48 -7.67 14.46
N TYR A 75 14.40 -7.78 13.13
CA TYR A 75 13.51 -8.75 12.53
C TYR A 75 13.94 -10.17 12.93
N SER A 76 12.95 -10.99 13.31
CA SER A 76 13.18 -12.37 13.71
C SER A 76 12.16 -13.25 13.02
N ARG A 77 12.63 -14.21 12.23
CA ARG A 77 11.77 -15.16 11.52
C ARG A 77 10.84 -15.89 12.47
N LEU A 78 11.38 -16.34 13.61
CA LEU A 78 10.61 -17.08 14.61
C LEU A 78 9.47 -16.23 15.16
N LYS A 79 9.72 -14.94 15.46
CA LYS A 79 8.68 -14.01 15.88
C LYS A 79 7.65 -13.75 14.77
N GLY A 80 8.07 -13.60 13.52
CA GLY A 80 7.15 -13.43 12.38
C GLY A 80 6.26 -14.65 12.14
N ILE A 81 6.82 -15.87 12.21
CA ILE A 81 6.08 -17.13 12.12
C ILE A 81 5.12 -17.25 13.31
N TRP A 82 5.60 -17.00 14.53
CA TRP A 82 4.78 -17.05 15.74
C TRP A 82 3.64 -16.03 15.70
N PHE A 83 3.91 -14.80 15.25
CA PHE A 83 2.90 -13.78 15.07
C PHE A 83 1.82 -14.26 14.09
N THR A 84 2.24 -14.77 12.93
CA THR A 84 1.34 -15.30 11.90
C THR A 84 0.47 -16.43 12.45
N PHE A 85 1.10 -17.41 13.11
CA PHE A 85 0.40 -18.51 13.77
C PHE A 85 -0.58 -18.01 14.84
N SER A 86 -0.19 -17.02 15.65
CA SER A 86 -1.04 -16.44 16.68
C SER A 86 -2.28 -15.75 16.10
N VAL A 87 -2.18 -15.13 14.93
CA VAL A 87 -3.33 -14.55 14.22
C VAL A 87 -4.31 -15.65 13.82
N PHE A 88 -3.82 -16.76 13.25
CA PHE A 88 -4.66 -17.91 12.90
C PHE A 88 -5.29 -18.56 14.13
N LEU A 89 -4.52 -18.74 15.21
CA LEU A 89 -5.02 -19.31 16.46
C LEU A 89 -6.10 -18.42 17.11
N LYS A 90 -6.03 -17.11 16.90
CA LYS A 90 -7.05 -16.16 17.38
C LYS A 90 -8.26 -16.08 16.46
N LEU A 91 -8.25 -16.65 15.26
CA LEU A 91 -9.38 -16.59 14.33
C LEU A 91 -10.66 -17.23 14.91
N PRO A 92 -10.64 -18.37 15.61
CA PRO A 92 -11.82 -18.89 16.31
C PRO A 92 -12.31 -17.97 17.45
N LEU A 93 -11.42 -17.12 17.97
CA LEU A 93 -11.73 -16.12 18.99
C LEU A 93 -12.20 -14.79 18.39
N LEU A 94 -12.72 -14.80 17.16
CA LEU A 94 -13.24 -13.61 16.47
C LEU A 94 -14.22 -12.79 17.32
N PRO A 95 -15.14 -13.38 18.10
CA PRO A 95 -15.99 -12.62 19.02
C PRO A 95 -15.17 -11.77 20.01
N LEU A 96 -13.99 -12.22 20.44
CA LEU A 96 -13.15 -11.48 21.37
C LEU A 96 -12.22 -10.45 20.71
N TRP A 97 -12.18 -10.36 19.38
CA TRP A 97 -11.28 -9.45 18.66
C TRP A 97 -11.43 -7.96 19.00
N PRO A 98 -12.66 -7.40 19.18
CA PRO A 98 -12.81 -6.01 19.59
C PRO A 98 -12.01 -5.66 20.85
N PHE A 99 -11.88 -6.60 21.80
CA PHE A 99 -11.08 -6.40 23.02
C PHE A 99 -9.58 -6.45 22.76
N PHE A 100 -9.11 -7.38 21.92
CA PHE A 100 -7.69 -7.44 21.53
C PHE A 100 -7.27 -6.19 20.76
N ILE A 101 -8.10 -5.73 19.84
CA ILE A 101 -7.87 -4.52 19.05
C ILE A 101 -7.90 -3.29 19.96
N ALA A 102 -8.88 -3.18 20.87
CA ALA A 102 -8.94 -2.09 21.83
C ALA A 102 -7.69 -2.02 22.71
N LYS A 103 -7.18 -3.18 23.17
CA LYS A 103 -5.94 -3.27 23.95
C LYS A 103 -4.73 -2.82 23.14
N GLU A 104 -4.58 -3.30 21.92
CA GLU A 104 -3.44 -2.98 21.05
C GLU A 104 -3.45 -1.50 20.64
N ALA A 105 -4.62 -0.97 20.28
CA ALA A 105 -4.81 0.43 19.93
C ALA A 105 -4.84 1.38 21.14
N LYS A 106 -4.82 0.83 22.38
CA LYS A 106 -5.02 1.56 23.65
C LYS A 106 -6.31 2.40 23.66
N ASP A 107 -7.34 1.94 22.97
CA ASP A 107 -8.60 2.67 22.76
C ASP A 107 -9.81 1.79 23.11
N TRP A 108 -10.29 1.94 24.35
CA TRP A 108 -11.45 1.20 24.86
C TRP A 108 -12.78 1.59 24.21
N SER A 109 -12.84 2.69 23.44
CA SER A 109 -14.05 3.04 22.69
C SER A 109 -14.41 1.98 21.64
N ILE A 110 -13.40 1.26 21.14
CA ILE A 110 -13.53 0.15 20.19
C ILE A 110 -14.32 -1.01 20.83
N ALA A 111 -14.04 -1.33 22.09
CA ALA A 111 -14.74 -2.40 22.81
C ALA A 111 -16.16 -1.97 23.24
N ARG A 112 -16.38 -0.70 23.58
CA ARG A 112 -17.72 -0.18 23.95
C ARG A 112 -18.74 -0.30 22.82
N ASN A 113 -18.30 -0.17 21.56
CA ASN A 113 -19.15 -0.34 20.38
C ASN A 113 -19.06 -1.75 19.79
N TYR A 114 -19.02 -2.77 20.66
CA TYR A 114 -18.68 -4.16 20.34
C TYR A 114 -19.26 -4.68 19.02
N PHE A 115 -20.58 -4.69 18.84
CA PHE A 115 -21.22 -5.29 17.66
C PHE A 115 -20.89 -4.55 16.36
N ARG A 116 -20.79 -3.21 16.44
CA ARG A 116 -20.40 -2.39 15.30
C ARG A 116 -18.94 -2.62 14.93
N THR A 117 -18.07 -2.67 15.94
CA THR A 117 -16.66 -3.01 15.76
C THR A 117 -16.50 -4.41 15.17
N LEU A 118 -17.28 -5.39 15.64
CA LEU A 118 -17.23 -6.76 15.15
C LEU A 118 -17.58 -6.82 13.66
N GLY A 119 -18.68 -6.18 13.24
CA GLY A 119 -19.05 -6.07 11.83
C GLY A 119 -17.98 -5.37 10.99
N TYR A 120 -17.35 -4.32 11.54
CA TYR A 120 -16.23 -3.65 10.90
C TYR A 120 -15.00 -4.56 10.77
N CYS A 121 -14.64 -5.33 11.79
CA CYS A 121 -13.55 -6.30 11.73
C CYS A 121 -13.77 -7.33 10.61
N PHE A 122 -15.00 -7.84 10.45
CA PHE A 122 -15.32 -8.74 9.35
C PHE A 122 -15.12 -8.09 7.99
N LYS A 123 -15.63 -6.86 7.80
CA LYS A 123 -15.41 -6.09 6.57
C LYS A 123 -13.92 -5.90 6.30
N VAL A 124 -13.14 -5.49 7.30
CA VAL A 124 -11.69 -5.31 7.17
C VAL A 124 -10.99 -6.61 6.81
N ILE A 125 -11.36 -7.75 7.38
CA ILE A 125 -10.79 -9.05 6.97
C ILE A 125 -11.05 -9.30 5.48
N VAL A 126 -12.29 -9.08 5.02
CA VAL A 126 -12.65 -9.25 3.60
C VAL A 126 -11.82 -8.32 2.71
N ASP A 127 -11.68 -7.05 3.08
CA ASP A 127 -10.91 -6.07 2.32
C ASP A 127 -9.41 -6.42 2.31
N GLN A 128 -8.85 -6.87 3.43
CA GLN A 128 -7.45 -7.31 3.54
C GLN A 128 -7.16 -8.56 2.69
N VAL A 129 -8.12 -9.46 2.57
CA VAL A 129 -8.02 -10.62 1.67
C VAL A 129 -8.17 -10.18 0.21
N ARG A 130 -9.16 -9.36 -0.11
CA ARG A 130 -9.45 -8.85 -1.45
C ARG A 130 -8.27 -8.08 -2.06
N PHE A 131 -7.63 -7.22 -1.27
CA PHE A 131 -6.48 -6.42 -1.70
C PHE A 131 -5.13 -7.14 -1.52
N GLY A 132 -5.15 -8.43 -1.17
CA GLY A 132 -3.94 -9.24 -1.07
C GLY A 132 -3.01 -8.92 0.10
N SER A 133 -3.39 -8.03 1.00
CA SER A 133 -2.59 -7.65 2.18
C SER A 133 -2.36 -8.81 3.13
N PHE A 134 -3.37 -9.68 3.28
CA PHE A 134 -3.23 -10.92 4.03
C PHE A 134 -2.17 -11.84 3.43
N PHE A 135 -2.19 -12.03 2.10
CA PHE A 135 -1.21 -12.86 1.41
C PHE A 135 0.18 -12.25 1.45
N ARG A 136 0.30 -10.92 1.38
CA ARG A 136 1.55 -10.19 1.62
C ARG A 136 2.11 -10.48 3.00
N MET A 137 1.29 -10.36 4.06
CA MET A 137 1.71 -10.69 5.42
C MET A 137 2.25 -12.12 5.52
N VAL A 138 1.53 -13.11 4.98
CA VAL A 138 1.97 -14.51 4.98
C VAL A 138 3.28 -14.66 4.20
N LYS A 139 3.35 -14.15 2.96
CA LYS A 139 4.55 -14.19 2.11
C LYS A 139 5.77 -13.65 2.85
N TYR A 140 5.66 -12.49 3.48
CA TYR A 140 6.79 -11.82 4.11
C TYR A 140 7.15 -12.40 5.49
N ASN A 141 6.20 -12.95 6.24
CA ASN A 141 6.47 -13.57 7.54
C ASN A 141 6.96 -15.02 7.44
N THR A 142 6.48 -15.80 6.47
CA THR A 142 6.71 -17.26 6.45
C THR A 142 7.55 -17.71 5.25
N LEU A 143 7.25 -17.20 4.06
CA LEU A 143 7.86 -17.66 2.80
C LEU A 143 9.21 -16.98 2.52
N MET A 144 9.31 -15.67 2.77
CA MET A 144 10.48 -14.87 2.48
C MET A 144 11.52 -14.93 3.63
N THR A 145 12.81 -14.97 3.29
CA THR A 145 13.86 -15.01 4.32
C THR A 145 14.02 -13.63 4.97
N PRO A 146 14.35 -13.56 6.28
CA PRO A 146 14.70 -12.32 6.98
C PRO A 146 15.64 -11.41 6.20
N GLU A 147 16.74 -11.99 5.69
CA GLU A 147 17.79 -11.27 4.96
C GLU A 147 17.25 -10.62 3.69
N SER A 148 16.37 -11.31 2.96
CA SER A 148 15.77 -10.73 1.75
C SER A 148 14.77 -9.62 2.06
N VAL A 149 14.03 -9.72 3.17
CA VAL A 149 13.15 -8.63 3.63
C VAL A 149 13.98 -7.43 4.08
N GLU A 150 15.03 -7.65 4.86
CA GLU A 150 15.96 -6.60 5.31
C GLU A 150 16.66 -5.93 4.13
N ALA A 151 17.13 -6.69 3.14
CA ALA A 151 17.74 -6.15 1.93
C ALA A 151 16.77 -5.25 1.14
N ARG A 152 15.48 -5.64 1.02
CA ARG A 152 14.46 -4.81 0.37
C ARG A 152 14.16 -3.54 1.17
N ILE A 153 14.03 -3.64 2.49
CA ILE A 153 13.82 -2.48 3.36
C ILE A 153 15.02 -1.53 3.31
N ALA A 154 16.24 -2.05 3.17
CA ALA A 154 17.45 -1.24 3.03
C ALA A 154 17.53 -0.51 1.68
N GLN A 155 16.95 -1.08 0.61
CA GLN A 155 16.81 -0.40 -0.69
C GLN A 155 15.73 0.68 -0.68
N ARG A 156 14.76 0.60 0.25
CA ARG A 156 13.67 1.57 0.34
C ARG A 156 14.20 2.91 0.85
N GLU A 157 13.91 3.95 0.10
CA GLU A 157 14.16 5.33 0.48
C GLU A 157 12.89 5.99 1.01
N GLY A 158 13.06 6.96 1.91
CA GLY A 158 11.98 7.73 2.48
C GLY A 158 11.31 7.10 3.72
N ALA A 159 10.07 7.50 3.95
CA ALA A 159 9.34 7.31 5.19
C ALA A 159 7.83 7.41 5.05
N CYS A 160 7.10 6.87 6.02
CA CYS A 160 5.65 7.08 6.09
C CYS A 160 5.33 8.57 6.32
N SER A 161 4.79 9.24 5.30
CA SER A 161 4.39 10.65 5.33
C SER A 161 3.04 10.92 6.02
N ARG A 162 2.45 9.91 6.68
CA ARG A 162 1.12 10.01 7.31
C ARG A 162 -0.01 10.44 6.35
N CYS A 163 0.15 10.24 5.03
CA CYS A 163 -0.87 10.60 4.02
C CYS A 163 -2.17 9.75 4.07
N ALA A 164 -2.19 8.68 4.85
CA ALA A 164 -3.31 7.76 5.06
C ALA A 164 -3.89 7.06 3.81
N LYS A 165 -3.29 7.18 2.62
CA LYS A 165 -3.81 6.53 1.39
C LYS A 165 -3.96 5.02 1.54
N CYS A 166 -2.90 4.32 1.96
CA CYS A 166 -2.96 2.88 2.21
C CYS A 166 -3.92 2.54 3.35
N CYS A 167 -3.95 3.31 4.44
CA CYS A 167 -4.84 3.06 5.57
C CYS A 167 -6.33 3.20 5.20
N LYS A 168 -6.69 4.20 4.39
CA LYS A 168 -8.06 4.43 3.92
C LYS A 168 -8.51 3.32 2.97
N GLN A 169 -7.62 2.87 2.09
CA GLN A 169 -7.95 1.79 1.15
C GLN A 169 -8.27 0.46 1.84
N PHE A 170 -7.62 0.20 2.98
CA PHE A 170 -7.88 -1.02 3.77
C PHE A 170 -8.94 -0.84 4.85
N ASP A 171 -9.63 0.30 4.91
CA ASP A 171 -10.52 0.66 6.02
C ASP A 171 -9.85 0.35 7.38
N CYS A 172 -8.65 0.86 7.59
CA CYS A 172 -7.83 0.49 8.73
C CYS A 172 -8.44 1.00 10.06
N ILE A 173 -8.78 0.07 10.97
CA ILE A 173 -9.31 0.39 12.31
C ILE A 173 -8.34 1.20 13.19
N PHE A 174 -7.05 1.13 12.88
CA PHE A 174 -6.00 1.83 13.63
C PHE A 174 -5.71 3.23 13.11
N LEU A 175 -6.40 3.69 12.05
CA LEU A 175 -6.29 5.04 11.56
C LEU A 175 -6.97 6.00 12.54
N GLY A 176 -6.17 6.89 13.12
CA GLY A 176 -6.64 8.04 13.89
C GLY A 176 -6.56 9.31 13.07
N GLN A 177 -7.34 10.32 13.47
CA GLN A 177 -7.32 11.65 12.89
C GLN A 177 -7.23 12.68 14.04
N GLU A 178 -6.32 13.63 13.91
CA GLU A 178 -6.16 14.77 14.82
C GLU A 178 -7.12 15.91 14.43
N GLU A 179 -7.33 16.88 15.33
CA GLU A 179 -8.27 18.00 15.13
C GLU A 179 -7.90 18.87 13.91
N GLU A 180 -6.61 18.96 13.60
CA GLU A 180 -6.04 19.74 12.49
C GLU A 180 -6.17 19.03 11.13
N GLY A 181 -6.75 17.82 11.10
CA GLY A 181 -6.96 17.04 9.89
C GLY A 181 -5.84 16.03 9.58
N ASP A 182 -4.75 16.08 10.33
CA ASP A 182 -3.63 15.14 10.21
C ASP A 182 -4.01 13.72 10.64
N TYR A 183 -3.43 12.72 9.97
CA TYR A 183 -3.70 11.32 10.27
C TYR A 183 -2.58 10.70 11.10
N TYR A 184 -2.90 9.76 11.99
CA TYR A 184 -1.89 8.98 12.73
C TYR A 184 -2.25 7.50 12.80
N CYS A 185 -1.26 6.66 13.10
CA CYS A 185 -1.47 5.23 13.31
C CYS A 185 -1.44 4.92 14.81
N LYS A 186 -2.56 4.42 15.37
CA LYS A 186 -2.69 4.09 16.80
C LYS A 186 -1.75 2.98 17.26
N VAL A 187 -1.28 2.14 16.35
CA VAL A 187 -0.39 1.00 16.62
C VAL A 187 1.04 1.23 16.16
N TYR A 188 1.41 2.47 15.81
CA TYR A 188 2.76 2.78 15.36
C TYR A 188 3.81 2.29 16.38
N ARG A 189 4.85 1.61 15.89
CA ARG A 189 5.91 0.97 16.69
C ARG A 189 5.45 -0.16 17.64
N SER A 190 4.24 -0.70 17.47
CA SER A 190 3.83 -1.92 18.18
C SER A 190 4.24 -3.19 17.42
N ASP A 191 4.27 -4.34 18.10
CA ASP A 191 4.52 -5.64 17.44
C ASP A 191 3.53 -5.91 16.32
N TYR A 192 2.28 -5.48 16.48
CA TYR A 192 1.27 -5.57 15.43
C TYR A 192 1.65 -4.76 14.19
N TRP A 193 2.20 -3.56 14.37
CA TRP A 193 2.67 -2.76 13.25
C TRP A 193 3.88 -3.39 12.55
N TYR A 194 4.86 -3.89 13.29
CA TYR A 194 6.07 -4.49 12.72
C TYR A 194 5.82 -5.81 11.98
N TYR A 195 5.18 -6.77 12.65
CA TYR A 195 4.95 -8.11 12.12
C TYR A 195 3.65 -8.22 11.32
N GLY A 196 2.79 -7.20 11.39
CA GLY A 196 1.67 -7.02 10.47
C GLY A 196 2.13 -6.54 9.10
N THR A 197 1.20 -5.93 8.38
CA THR A 197 1.42 -5.43 7.01
C THR A 197 2.09 -4.06 6.98
N CYS A 198 1.86 -3.21 7.98
CA CYS A 198 2.18 -1.79 7.90
C CYS A 198 3.67 -1.44 8.07
N GLY A 199 4.39 -2.08 9.00
CA GLY A 199 5.75 -1.65 9.37
C GLY A 199 6.81 -1.94 8.32
N ARG A 200 6.57 -2.97 7.49
CA ARG A 200 7.45 -3.34 6.38
C ARG A 200 7.02 -2.73 5.06
N TYR A 201 5.76 -2.31 4.96
CA TYR A 201 5.22 -1.70 3.77
C TYR A 201 5.84 -0.31 3.54
N PRO A 202 6.15 0.07 2.28
CA PRO A 202 6.17 -0.77 1.07
C PRO A 202 7.43 -1.64 1.01
N LEU A 203 7.36 -2.81 0.37
CA LEU A 203 8.53 -3.68 0.16
C LEU A 203 9.03 -3.69 -1.30
N ASP A 204 8.23 -3.19 -2.22
CA ASP A 204 8.54 -3.11 -3.64
C ASP A 204 7.85 -1.90 -4.29
N GLN A 205 8.25 -1.55 -5.50
CA GLN A 205 7.69 -0.39 -6.22
C GLN A 205 6.19 -0.58 -6.54
N VAL A 206 5.75 -1.83 -6.75
CA VAL A 206 4.33 -2.12 -7.05
C VAL A 206 3.43 -1.73 -5.88
N ASP A 207 3.88 -1.95 -4.65
CA ASP A 207 3.19 -1.44 -3.45
C ASP A 207 3.01 0.09 -3.50
N ILE A 208 4.08 0.83 -3.82
CA ILE A 208 4.06 2.31 -3.90
C ILE A 208 3.09 2.77 -4.97
N ASP A 209 3.18 2.20 -6.16
CA ASP A 209 2.36 2.57 -7.31
C ASP A 209 0.88 2.29 -7.04
N TYR A 210 0.58 1.12 -6.46
CA TYR A 210 -0.78 0.69 -6.16
C TYR A 210 -1.50 1.63 -5.19
N HIS A 211 -0.77 2.23 -4.25
CA HIS A 211 -1.35 3.13 -3.23
C HIS A 211 -0.99 4.61 -3.45
N ALA A 212 -0.25 4.94 -4.51
CA ALA A 212 0.31 6.26 -4.80
C ALA A 212 0.95 6.91 -3.56
N CYS A 213 1.76 6.16 -2.82
CA CYS A 213 2.36 6.61 -1.56
C CYS A 213 3.48 7.64 -1.82
N PRO A 214 3.34 8.92 -1.44
CA PRO A 214 4.32 9.96 -1.79
C PRO A 214 5.57 9.96 -0.90
N GLY A 215 5.57 9.19 0.19
CA GLY A 215 6.65 9.19 1.17
C GLY A 215 7.76 8.19 0.91
N PHE A 216 7.60 7.30 -0.08
CA PHE A 216 8.54 6.22 -0.33
C PHE A 216 8.97 6.22 -1.80
N SER A 217 10.21 5.79 -2.03
CA SER A 217 10.77 5.50 -3.35
C SER A 217 11.69 4.30 -3.26
N PHE A 218 11.89 3.63 -4.39
CA PHE A 218 13.02 2.71 -4.57
C PHE A 218 13.96 3.31 -5.61
N PRO A 219 15.29 3.27 -5.40
CA PRO A 219 16.25 3.64 -6.41
C PRO A 219 16.02 2.73 -7.61
N ASP A 220 15.66 3.37 -8.72
CA ASP A 220 14.86 2.81 -9.80
C ASP A 220 15.09 1.33 -10.16
N ASP A 221 13.99 0.56 -10.22
CA ASP A 221 13.80 -0.50 -11.21
C ASP A 221 13.62 0.12 -12.62
N THR A 222 14.46 1.08 -13.02
CA THR A 222 14.41 1.65 -14.36
C THR A 222 14.67 0.51 -15.34
N PRO A 223 14.10 0.53 -16.56
CA PRO A 223 14.39 -0.48 -17.59
C PRO A 223 15.91 -0.70 -17.76
N ALA A 224 16.72 0.35 -17.56
CA ALA A 224 18.19 0.29 -17.57
C ALA A 224 18.81 -0.62 -16.48
N HIS A 225 18.21 -0.71 -15.28
CA HIS A 225 18.69 -1.58 -14.21
C HIS A 225 18.31 -3.05 -14.41
N LYS A 226 17.13 -3.32 -15.02
CA LYS A 226 16.75 -4.69 -15.44
C LYS A 226 17.71 -5.26 -16.47
N ASP A 227 18.18 -4.45 -17.42
CA ASP A 227 19.15 -4.87 -18.42
C ASP A 227 20.53 -5.16 -17.84
N ARG A 228 20.95 -4.43 -16.79
CA ARG A 228 22.24 -4.66 -16.13
C ARG A 228 22.24 -5.94 -15.29
N SER A 229 21.21 -6.15 -14.49
CA SER A 229 21.06 -7.37 -13.68
C SER A 229 20.90 -8.62 -14.56
N TYR A 230 20.20 -8.52 -15.70
CA TYR A 230 20.12 -9.61 -16.68
C TYR A 230 21.48 -9.90 -17.36
N LYS A 231 22.28 -8.89 -17.69
CA LYS A 231 23.62 -9.08 -18.28
C LYS A 231 24.60 -9.72 -17.30
N GLU A 232 24.62 -9.28 -16.04
CA GLU A 232 25.53 -9.80 -15.00
C GLU A 232 25.21 -11.25 -14.66
N SER A 233 23.92 -11.61 -14.55
CA SER A 233 23.50 -13.00 -14.34
C SER A 233 23.83 -13.93 -15.52
N LYS A 234 23.79 -13.43 -16.76
CA LYS A 234 24.17 -14.23 -17.93
C LYS A 234 25.68 -14.49 -18.01
N GLN A 235 26.50 -13.53 -17.62
CA GLN A 235 27.96 -13.66 -17.57
C GLN A 235 28.43 -14.63 -16.48
N ALA A 236 27.76 -14.66 -15.33
CA ALA A 236 28.08 -15.61 -14.25
C ALA A 236 27.79 -17.09 -14.60
N VAL A 237 26.96 -17.34 -15.62
CA VAL A 237 26.61 -18.71 -16.08
C VAL A 237 27.51 -19.17 -17.24
N THR A 238 28.21 -18.24 -17.90
CA THR A 238 29.12 -18.54 -19.03
C THR A 238 30.60 -18.59 -18.64
N ALA A 239 30.93 -18.26 -17.38
CA ALA A 239 32.26 -18.43 -16.78
C ALA A 239 32.30 -19.71 -15.94
#